data_AF-A0A1S4ASQ1-F1
#
_entry.id   AF-A0A1S4ASQ1-F1
#
_cell.length_a   1.000
_cell.length_b   1.000
_cell.length_c   1.000
_cell.angle_alpha   90.00
_cell.angle_beta   90.00
_cell.angle_gamma   90.00
#
_symmetry.space_group_name_H-M   'P 1'
#
loop_
_entity.id
_entity.type
_entity.pdbx_description
1 polymer ?
#
loop_
_entity_poly.entity_id
_entity_poly.type
_entity_poly.pdbx_seq_one_letter_code
_entity_poly.pdbx_strand_id
1 'polypeptide(L)'
;MPVRDPVRNNMRQREAIHREQSNTVPWDNKIKRILSTPYHPCANGQDKSMNKTIIQNLKKKLESAKGKWRETLPEVLWAYRTTPKSSTWETPFSLVYGAEALIPVKVGEPSARFRHTKGESNNDAMTTALELHDERREASLVRMASQK
;
A
#
# COMPACT_ATOMS: atom_id res chain seq x y z
N MET A 1 -30.01 -24.64 -41.50
CA MET A 1 -29.64 -23.38 -40.83
C MET A 1 -29.64 -23.61 -39.33
N PRO A 2 -28.57 -23.32 -38.55
CA PRO A 2 -28.58 -23.60 -37.13
C PRO A 2 -29.26 -22.47 -36.36
N VAL A 3 -30.30 -22.83 -35.61
CA VAL A 3 -31.07 -21.95 -34.72
C VAL A 3 -30.15 -21.50 -33.57
N ARG A 4 -29.96 -20.19 -33.39
CA ARG A 4 -29.22 -19.65 -32.23
C ARG A 4 -30.02 -19.89 -30.95
N ASP A 5 -29.44 -20.63 -30.01
CA ASP A 5 -30.03 -20.88 -28.67
C ASP A 5 -30.34 -19.56 -27.94
N PRO A 6 -31.62 -19.27 -27.62
CA PRO A 6 -32.02 -18.06 -26.91
C PRO A 6 -31.43 -17.95 -25.50
N VAL A 7 -31.21 -19.10 -24.84
CA VAL A 7 -30.70 -19.19 -23.46
C VAL A 7 -29.26 -18.68 -23.35
N ARG A 8 -28.43 -18.96 -24.36
CA ARG A 8 -27.02 -18.53 -24.39
C ARG A 8 -26.87 -17.03 -24.64
N ASN A 9 -27.85 -16.42 -25.31
CA ASN A 9 -27.90 -14.97 -25.51
C ASN A 9 -28.29 -14.25 -24.22
N ASN A 10 -29.30 -14.78 -23.52
CA ASN A 10 -29.73 -14.27 -22.21
C ASN A 10 -28.63 -14.36 -21.15
N MET A 11 -27.82 -15.43 -21.14
CA MET A 11 -26.72 -15.56 -20.18
C MET A 11 -25.60 -14.53 -20.44
N ARG A 12 -25.21 -14.33 -21.71
CA ARG A 12 -24.26 -13.28 -22.09
C ARG A 12 -24.80 -11.87 -21.84
N GLN A 13 -26.09 -11.62 -22.06
CA GLN A 13 -26.72 -10.35 -21.72
C GLN A 13 -26.76 -10.11 -20.20
N ARG A 14 -27.06 -11.13 -19.39
CA ARG A 14 -27.03 -11.03 -17.92
C ARG A 14 -25.63 -10.76 -17.39
N GLU A 15 -24.61 -11.42 -17.94
CA GLU A 15 -23.21 -11.15 -17.60
C GLU A 15 -22.80 -9.73 -18.01
N ALA A 16 -23.22 -9.25 -19.18
CA ALA A 16 -22.98 -7.88 -19.63
C ALA A 16 -23.63 -6.85 -18.72
N ILE A 17 -24.90 -7.05 -18.34
CA ILE A 17 -25.65 -6.17 -17.42
C ILE A 17 -25.00 -6.15 -16.03
N HIS A 18 -24.56 -7.30 -15.50
CA HIS A 18 -23.87 -7.35 -14.22
C HIS A 18 -22.49 -6.64 -14.27
N ARG A 19 -21.79 -6.74 -15.40
CA ARG A 19 -20.50 -6.06 -15.64
C ARG A 19 -20.67 -4.55 -15.76
N GLU A 20 -21.73 -4.12 -16.43
CA GLU A 20 -22.12 -2.72 -16.62
C GLU A 20 -22.57 -2.09 -15.30
N GLN A 21 -23.43 -2.78 -14.53
CA GLN A 21 -23.83 -2.36 -13.18
C GLN A 21 -22.65 -2.32 -12.20
N SER A 22 -21.66 -3.19 -12.35
CA SER A 22 -20.44 -3.13 -11.52
C SER A 22 -19.59 -1.90 -11.83
N ASN A 23 -19.61 -1.40 -13.07
CA ASN A 23 -18.85 -0.23 -13.52
C ASN A 23 -19.55 1.10 -13.18
N THR A 24 -20.80 1.05 -12.71
CA THR A 24 -21.62 2.23 -12.41
C THR A 24 -21.89 2.39 -10.92
N VAL A 25 -20.86 2.27 -10.08
CA VAL A 25 -20.91 2.89 -8.74
C VAL A 25 -20.12 4.19 -8.84
N PRO A 26 -20.76 5.34 -9.10
CA PRO A 26 -20.07 6.61 -9.17
C PRO A 26 -19.84 7.05 -7.74
N TRP A 27 -18.64 6.80 -7.23
CA TRP A 27 -18.09 7.71 -6.25
C TRP A 27 -17.70 8.95 -7.04
N ASP A 28 -18.20 10.12 -6.67
CA ASP A 28 -18.09 11.43 -7.35
C ASP A 28 -16.65 12.00 -7.39
N ASN A 29 -15.67 11.11 -7.48
CA ASN A 29 -14.26 11.40 -7.60
C ASN A 29 -13.87 10.81 -8.96
N LYS A 30 -13.24 11.58 -9.85
CA LYS A 30 -12.82 11.19 -11.22
C LYS A 30 -11.80 10.03 -11.26
N ILE A 31 -12.07 8.93 -10.57
CA ILE A 31 -11.20 7.79 -10.35
C ILE A 31 -11.53 6.75 -11.41
N LYS A 32 -10.59 6.54 -12.34
CA LYS A 32 -10.70 5.51 -13.36
C LYS A 32 -10.43 4.13 -12.74
N ARG A 33 -11.45 3.28 -12.68
CA ARG A 33 -11.29 1.88 -12.24
C ARG A 33 -10.63 1.06 -13.34
N ILE A 34 -9.47 0.46 -13.05
CA ILE A 34 -8.82 -0.52 -13.91
C ILE A 34 -9.12 -1.90 -13.34
N LEU A 35 -9.75 -2.77 -14.14
CA LEU A 35 -10.13 -4.13 -13.73
C LEU A 35 -9.18 -5.16 -14.33
N SER A 36 -8.79 -6.13 -13.51
CA SER A 36 -8.16 -7.38 -13.94
C SER A 36 -9.21 -8.34 -14.51
N THR A 37 -8.84 -9.14 -15.51
CA THR A 37 -9.69 -10.25 -15.96
C THR A 37 -9.45 -11.49 -15.10
N PRO A 38 -10.40 -12.44 -14.99
CA PRO A 38 -10.33 -13.58 -14.05
C PRO A 38 -9.08 -14.46 -14.14
N TYR A 39 -8.29 -14.37 -15.22
CA TYR A 39 -7.05 -15.12 -15.43
C TYR A 39 -5.87 -14.24 -15.87
N HIS A 40 -6.06 -12.92 -15.92
CA HIS A 40 -5.00 -11.97 -16.27
C HIS A 40 -5.02 -10.81 -15.26
N PRO A 41 -4.38 -10.99 -14.09
CA PRO A 41 -4.29 -9.93 -13.11
C PRO A 41 -3.44 -8.78 -13.65
N CYS A 42 -4.07 -7.65 -13.95
CA CYS A 42 -3.45 -6.37 -14.30
C CYS A 42 -2.57 -5.80 -13.16
N ALA A 43 -2.69 -6.38 -11.96
CA ALA A 43 -1.88 -6.11 -10.79
C ALA A 43 -0.37 -6.32 -11.09
N ASN A 44 0.41 -5.26 -10.87
CA ASN A 44 1.85 -5.23 -11.18
C ASN A 44 2.64 -6.17 -10.23
N GLY A 45 3.84 -6.61 -10.57
CA GLY A 45 4.64 -7.48 -9.67
C GLY A 45 4.88 -6.88 -8.28
N GLN A 46 4.91 -5.54 -8.20
CA GLN A 46 5.13 -4.77 -6.98
C GLN A 46 3.96 -4.84 -6.00
N ASP A 47 2.71 -4.73 -6.47
CA ASP A 47 1.53 -4.78 -5.58
C ASP A 47 1.35 -6.18 -4.98
N LYS A 48 1.68 -7.24 -5.74
CA LYS A 48 1.69 -8.63 -5.30
C LYS A 48 2.72 -8.85 -4.19
N SER A 49 3.93 -8.32 -4.38
CA SER A 49 5.02 -8.40 -3.38
C SER A 49 4.67 -7.66 -2.09
N MET A 50 4.07 -6.47 -2.20
CA MET A 50 3.57 -5.70 -1.06
C MET A 50 2.48 -6.48 -0.31
N ASN A 51 1.44 -6.92 -1.02
CA ASN A 51 0.32 -7.66 -0.42
C ASN A 51 0.81 -8.93 0.26
N LYS A 52 1.76 -9.65 -0.35
CA LYS A 52 2.39 -10.83 0.27
C LYS A 52 3.09 -10.49 1.59
N THR A 53 3.86 -9.40 1.64
CA THR A 53 4.57 -8.96 2.86
C THR A 53 3.57 -8.63 3.98
N ILE A 54 2.51 -7.89 3.66
CA ILE A 54 1.47 -7.51 4.63
C ILE A 54 0.77 -8.76 5.17
N ILE A 55 0.38 -9.69 4.29
CA ILE A 55 -0.24 -10.96 4.69
C ILE A 55 0.70 -11.79 5.57
N GLN A 56 2.00 -11.85 5.25
CA GLN A 56 2.98 -12.57 6.07
C GLN A 56 3.14 -11.96 7.46
N ASN A 57 3.22 -10.64 7.56
CA ASN A 57 3.31 -9.96 8.86
C ASN A 57 2.03 -10.15 9.68
N LEU A 58 0.86 -10.12 9.02
CA LEU A 58 -0.42 -10.42 9.66
C LEU A 58 -0.48 -11.84 10.19
N LYS A 59 -0.07 -12.84 9.41
CA LYS A 59 -0.05 -14.25 9.84
C LYS A 59 0.77 -14.44 11.12
N LYS A 60 2.00 -13.90 11.15
CA LYS A 60 2.89 -13.97 12.32
C LYS A 60 2.27 -13.34 13.57
N LYS A 61 1.62 -12.18 13.43
CA LYS A 61 0.94 -11.52 14.55
C LYS A 61 -0.35 -12.24 14.96
N LEU A 62 -1.07 -12.83 14.03
CA LEU A 62 -2.33 -13.53 14.31
C LEU A 62 -2.12 -14.82 15.11
N GLU A 63 -1.00 -15.53 14.87
CA GLU A 63 -0.55 -16.66 15.70
C GLU A 63 -0.42 -16.25 17.17
N SER A 64 0.18 -15.08 17.43
CA SER A 64 0.34 -14.55 18.80
C SER A 64 -0.96 -13.99 19.40
N ALA A 65 -1.85 -13.45 18.56
CA ALA A 65 -3.04 -12.72 19.00
C ALA A 65 -4.33 -13.56 19.00
N LYS A 66 -4.23 -14.89 18.93
CA LYS A 66 -5.36 -15.83 18.95
C LYS A 66 -6.49 -15.47 17.97
N GLY A 67 -6.17 -15.01 16.76
CA GLY A 67 -7.19 -14.69 15.75
C GLY A 67 -7.76 -13.26 15.80
N LYS A 68 -7.28 -12.39 16.69
CA LYS A 68 -7.73 -10.98 16.80
C LYS A 68 -7.13 -10.06 15.72
N TRP A 69 -7.46 -10.33 14.47
CA TRP A 69 -6.90 -9.58 13.32
C TRP A 69 -7.28 -8.09 13.34
N ARG A 70 -8.50 -7.75 13.79
CA ARG A 70 -8.98 -6.36 13.82
C ARG A 70 -8.15 -5.46 14.75
N GLU A 71 -7.72 -6.01 15.88
CA GLU A 71 -6.91 -5.30 16.88
C GLU A 71 -5.43 -5.18 16.43
N THR A 72 -4.93 -6.18 15.69
CA THR A 72 -3.51 -6.25 15.28
C THR A 72 -3.22 -5.62 13.92
N LEU A 73 -4.23 -5.45 13.06
CA LEU A 73 -4.07 -4.89 11.73
C LEU A 73 -3.45 -3.47 11.73
N PRO A 74 -3.87 -2.53 12.60
CA PRO A 74 -3.25 -1.20 12.66
C PRO A 74 -1.76 -1.26 12.99
N GLU A 75 -1.36 -2.13 13.93
CA GLU A 75 0.04 -2.30 14.31
C GLU A 75 0.88 -2.88 13.17
N VAL A 76 0.35 -3.88 12.45
CA VAL A 76 1.05 -4.49 11.32
C VAL A 76 1.22 -3.52 10.17
N LEU A 77 0.19 -2.72 9.88
CA LEU A 77 0.27 -1.66 8.87
C LEU A 77 1.26 -0.57 9.29
N TRP A 78 1.31 -0.21 10.57
CA TRP A 78 2.29 0.73 11.10
C TRP A 78 3.71 0.20 10.91
N ALA A 79 4.00 -1.02 11.38
CA ALA A 79 5.30 -1.65 11.23
C ALA A 79 5.73 -1.72 9.76
N TYR A 80 4.81 -2.06 8.84
CA TYR A 80 5.12 -2.05 7.41
C TYR A 80 5.49 -0.66 6.89
N ARG A 81 4.77 0.39 7.32
CA ARG A 81 5.00 1.77 6.88
C ARG A 81 6.29 2.37 7.42
N THR A 82 6.71 2.00 8.63
CA THR A 82 7.87 2.59 9.32
C THR A 82 9.14 1.75 9.25
N THR A 83 9.10 0.54 8.66
CA THR A 83 10.30 -0.30 8.50
C THR A 83 10.93 -0.07 7.12
N PRO A 84 12.25 0.19 7.05
CA PRO A 84 12.92 0.38 5.77
C PRO A 84 12.92 -0.92 4.96
N LYS A 85 12.67 -0.80 3.66
CA LYS A 85 12.72 -1.93 2.73
C LYS A 85 14.17 -2.21 2.36
N SER A 86 14.63 -3.46 2.46
CA SER A 86 16.01 -3.86 2.09
C SER A 86 16.37 -3.52 0.65
N SER A 87 15.39 -3.45 -0.24
CA SER A 87 15.53 -3.08 -1.65
C SER A 87 15.91 -1.62 -1.87
N THR A 88 15.38 -0.76 -1.01
CA THR A 88 15.32 0.68 -1.27
C THR A 88 16.05 1.47 -0.19
N TRP A 89 16.27 0.83 0.98
CA TRP A 89 16.70 1.40 2.25
C TRP A 89 15.78 2.51 2.79
N GLU A 90 14.63 2.68 2.16
CA GLU A 90 13.65 3.71 2.45
C GLU A 90 12.39 3.09 3.07
N THR A 91 11.72 3.86 3.92
CA THR A 91 10.44 3.46 4.51
C THR A 91 9.29 3.90 3.61
N PRO A 92 8.19 3.13 3.49
CA PRO A 92 7.02 3.59 2.75
C PRO A 92 6.45 4.92 3.27
N PHE A 93 6.58 5.20 4.57
CA PHE A 93 6.15 6.48 5.15
C PHE A 93 7.01 7.65 4.66
N SER A 94 8.33 7.50 4.68
CA SER A 94 9.26 8.56 4.25
C SER A 94 9.13 8.90 2.77
N LEU A 95 8.75 7.94 1.92
CA LEU A 95 8.49 8.15 0.49
C LEU A 95 7.16 8.84 0.18
N VAL A 96 6.25 8.93 1.16
CA VAL A 96 4.95 9.60 0.99
C VAL A 96 4.99 11.00 1.61
N TYR A 97 5.64 11.14 2.76
CA TYR A 97 5.55 12.33 3.58
C TYR A 97 6.88 13.12 3.67
N GLY A 98 7.95 12.73 3.00
CA GLY A 98 9.25 13.43 3.10
C GLY A 98 10.10 13.05 4.31
N ALA A 99 9.48 12.72 5.43
CA ALA A 99 10.17 12.55 6.71
C ALA A 99 10.08 11.12 7.26
N GLU A 100 11.06 10.73 8.09
CA GLU A 100 11.01 9.48 8.84
C GLU A 100 9.90 9.54 9.91
N ALA A 101 9.09 8.49 10.03
CA ALA A 101 8.09 8.41 11.09
C ALA A 101 8.76 8.16 12.45
N LEU A 102 8.56 9.09 13.39
CA LEU A 102 8.87 8.82 14.80
C LEU A 102 7.72 8.02 15.42
N ILE A 103 8.04 6.92 16.11
CA ILE A 103 7.08 6.17 16.90
C ILE A 103 6.56 7.11 18.00
N PRO A 104 5.24 7.40 18.08
CA PRO A 104 4.69 8.02 19.26
C PRO A 104 4.86 7.00 20.38
N VAL A 105 5.69 7.36 21.35
CA VAL A 105 5.85 6.64 22.62
C VAL A 105 4.47 6.62 23.28
N LYS A 106 3.69 5.57 23.04
CA LYS A 106 2.49 5.29 23.83
C LYS A 106 2.83 4.77 25.24
N VAL A 107 4.10 4.78 25.66
CA VAL A 107 4.59 4.24 26.93
C VAL A 107 5.58 5.21 27.57
N GLY A 108 5.09 6.31 28.14
CA GLY A 108 5.72 7.08 29.23
C GLY A 108 7.04 7.83 29.01
N GLU A 109 7.92 7.43 28.10
CA GLU A 109 9.30 7.92 28.04
C GLU A 109 9.75 8.33 26.62
N PRO A 110 10.05 9.61 26.36
CA PRO A 110 10.47 10.06 25.04
C PRO A 110 11.72 9.32 24.57
N SER A 111 11.74 8.94 23.29
CA SER A 111 12.90 8.26 22.70
C SER A 111 14.18 9.10 22.84
N ALA A 112 15.35 8.46 22.93
CA ALA A 112 16.62 9.17 23.04
C ALA A 112 16.80 10.20 21.90
N ARG A 113 16.35 9.87 20.68
CA ARG A 113 16.33 10.81 19.56
C ARG A 113 15.53 12.07 19.89
N PHE A 114 14.30 11.92 20.40
CA PHE A 114 13.46 13.05 20.80
C PHE A 114 14.09 13.92 21.89
N ARG A 115 14.80 13.30 22.85
CA ARG A 115 15.47 14.03 23.95
C ARG A 115 16.69 14.84 23.50
N HIS A 116 17.40 14.39 22.46
CA HIS A 116 18.67 14.98 22.03
C HIS A 116 18.55 15.87 20.78
N THR A 117 17.42 15.87 20.08
CA THR A 117 17.19 16.75 18.93
C THR A 117 16.83 18.18 19.37
N LYS A 118 17.72 19.15 19.09
CA LYS A 118 17.42 20.58 19.23
C LYS A 118 16.44 21.03 18.13
N GLY A 119 15.43 21.83 18.47
CA GLY A 119 14.35 22.22 17.54
C GLY A 119 14.83 22.85 16.22
N GLU A 120 15.88 23.66 16.26
CA GLU A 120 16.50 24.28 15.07
C GLU A 120 17.15 23.24 14.15
N SER A 121 17.95 22.32 14.71
CA SER A 121 18.58 21.23 13.96
C SER A 121 17.56 20.26 13.37
N ASN A 122 16.45 20.02 14.06
CA ASN A 122 15.35 19.21 13.52
C ASN A 122 14.63 19.94 12.38
N ASN A 123 14.49 21.27 12.44
CA ASN A 123 13.88 22.05 11.37
C ASN A 123 14.75 22.06 10.11
N ASP A 124 16.06 22.27 10.26
CA ASP A 124 16.99 22.23 9.13
C ASP A 124 17.00 20.84 8.47
N ALA A 125 17.06 19.78 9.29
CA ALA A 125 16.96 18.40 8.80
C ALA A 125 15.61 18.11 8.12
N MET A 126 14.51 18.69 8.62
CA MET A 126 13.19 18.58 8.00
C MET A 126 13.15 19.28 6.63
N THR A 127 13.67 20.50 6.54
CA THR A 127 13.77 21.26 5.29
C THR A 127 14.57 20.49 4.25
N THR A 128 15.76 20.00 4.61
CA THR A 128 16.59 19.19 3.71
C THR A 128 15.89 17.88 3.30
N ALA A 129 15.18 17.22 4.21
CA ALA A 129 14.44 16.00 3.90
C ALA A 129 13.29 16.24 2.91
N LEU A 130 12.63 17.40 2.99
CA LEU A 130 11.58 17.83 2.06
C LEU A 130 12.15 18.20 0.69
N GLU A 131 13.26 18.93 0.65
CA GLU A 131 13.94 19.30 -0.60
C GLU A 131 14.40 18.07 -1.39
N LEU A 132 14.97 17.08 -0.71
CA LEU A 132 15.48 15.84 -1.32
C LEU A 132 14.41 14.74 -1.47
N HIS A 133 13.15 15.02 -1.14
CA HIS A 133 12.10 14.00 -1.13
C HIS A 133 11.82 13.42 -2.52
N ASP A 134 11.70 14.28 -3.53
CA ASP A 134 11.40 13.84 -4.90
C ASP A 134 12.57 13.04 -5.48
N GLU A 135 13.82 13.45 -5.23
CA GLU A 135 15.01 12.68 -5.60
C GLU A 135 15.03 11.30 -4.95
N ARG A 136 14.70 11.20 -3.66
CA ARG A 136 14.59 9.91 -2.95
C ARG A 136 13.48 9.04 -3.53
N ARG A 137 12.36 9.62 -3.94
CA ARG A 137 11.26 8.89 -4.60
C ARG A 137 11.69 8.36 -5.96
N GLU A 138 12.35 9.18 -6.77
CA GLU A 138 12.86 8.77 -8.08
C GLU A 138 13.92 7.67 -7.94
N ALA A 139 14.92 7.87 -7.07
CA ALA A 139 15.93 6.86 -6.79
C ALA A 139 15.32 5.55 -6.28
N SER A 140 14.28 5.64 -5.44
CA SER A 140 13.53 4.48 -4.96
C SER A 140 12.80 3.75 -6.08
N LEU A 141 12.13 4.48 -6.98
CA LEU A 141 11.44 3.92 -8.14
C LEU A 141 12.43 3.22 -9.09
N VAL A 142 13.60 3.83 -9.33
CA VAL A 142 14.67 3.25 -10.15
C VAL A 142 15.18 1.96 -9.52
N ARG A 143 15.52 1.97 -8.22
CA ARG A 143 15.97 0.76 -7.50
C ARG A 143 14.93 -0.37 -7.54
N MET A 144 13.66 -0.03 -7.38
CA MET A 144 12.57 -1.01 -7.47
C MET A 144 12.34 -1.54 -8.89
N ALA A 145 12.63 -0.75 -9.92
CA ALA A 145 12.53 -1.18 -11.32
C ALA A 145 13.72 -2.05 -11.74
N SER A 146 14.90 -1.83 -11.15
CA SER A 146 16.11 -2.64 -11.35
C SER A 146 16.07 -3.99 -10.63
N GLN A 147 15.19 -4.17 -9.64
CA GLN A 147 14.90 -5.47 -9.05
C GLN A 147 13.94 -6.27 -9.94
N LYS A 148 14.48 -6.90 -10.98
CA LYS A 148 13.80 -7.93 -11.78
C LYS A 148 14.52 -9.26 -11.66
#